data_AF-A0A7Y4QG74-F1
#
_entry.id   AF-A0A7Y4QG74-F1
#
_cell.length_a   1.000
_cell.length_b   1.000
_cell.length_c   1.000
_cell.angle_alpha   90.00
_cell.angle_beta   90.00
_cell.angle_gamma   90.00
#
_symmetry.space_group_name_H-M   'P 1'
#
loop_
_entity.id
_entity.type
_entity.pdbx_description
1 polymer ?
#
loop_
_entity_poly.entity_id
_entity_poly.type
_entity_poly.pdbx_seq_one_letter_code
_entity_poly.pdbx_strand_id
1 'polypeptide(L)' 'MHHGRNGHHVSDLVYIEDEPHVVLEWKIFQDGSETPNVAIRLDPKYLHPLKGFPGEDYLYEQQLYWPDEPPR' A
#
# COMPACT_ATOMS: atom_id res chain seq x y z
N MET A 1 6.24 -27.14 5.83
CA MET A 1 5.69 -26.08 6.71
C MET A 1 6.05 -24.74 6.08
N HIS A 2 5.17 -24.19 5.24
CA HIS A 2 5.34 -22.81 4.74
C HIS A 2 4.73 -21.86 5.77
N HIS A 3 5.58 -21.23 6.58
CA HIS A 3 5.16 -20.07 7.36
C HIS A 3 4.89 -18.95 6.36
N GLY A 4 3.61 -18.66 6.11
CA GLY A 4 3.20 -17.42 5.46
C GLY A 4 3.69 -16.26 6.31
N ARG A 5 4.81 -15.66 5.90
CA ARG A 5 5.36 -14.48 6.55
C ARG A 5 4.42 -13.33 6.17
N ASN A 6 3.54 -12.93 7.09
CA ASN A 6 2.79 -11.69 6.96
C ASN A 6 3.82 -10.55 7.01
N GLY A 7 4.35 -10.18 5.85
CA GLY A 7 5.27 -9.05 5.72
C GLY A 7 4.46 -7.77 5.73
N HIS A 8 4.63 -6.96 6.77
CA HIS A 8 4.15 -5.57 6.74
C HIS A 8 5.18 -4.73 5.98
N HIS A 9 4.71 -3.93 5.04
CA HIS A 9 5.51 -2.95 4.31
C HIS A 9 4.95 -1.55 4.62
N VAL A 10 5.83 -0.63 5.01
CA VAL A 10 5.49 0.78 5.23
C VAL A 10 5.93 1.55 3.99
N SER A 11 5.02 2.35 3.46
CA SER A 11 5.21 3.11 2.22
C SER A 11 4.28 4.32 2.22
N ASP A 12 4.62 5.33 1.42
CA ASP A 12 3.88 6.58 1.37
C ASP A 12 2.53 6.41 0.65
N LEU A 13 1.48 6.94 1.26
CA LEU A 13 0.15 7.06 0.67
C LEU A 13 0.00 8.46 0.07
N VAL A 14 -0.38 8.53 -1.21
CA VAL A 14 -0.69 9.79 -1.90
C VAL A 14 -2.06 9.71 -2.57
N TYR A 15 -2.67 10.87 -2.81
CA TYR A 15 -3.91 10.98 -3.58
C TYR A 15 -3.59 11.61 -4.94
N ILE A 16 -3.89 10.88 -6.02
CA ILE A 16 -3.75 11.33 -7.40
C ILE A 16 -5.15 11.32 -8.00
N GLU A 17 -5.65 12.49 -8.42
CA GLU A 17 -7.02 12.64 -8.94
C GLU A 17 -8.09 12.07 -7.99
N ASP A 18 -7.96 12.34 -6.69
CA ASP A 18 -8.82 11.83 -5.61
C ASP A 18 -8.81 10.30 -5.40
N GLU A 19 -7.94 9.56 -6.08
CA GLU A 19 -7.75 8.11 -5.90
C GLU A 19 -6.50 7.80 -5.04
N PRO A 20 -6.59 6.91 -4.04
CA PRO A 20 -5.46 6.57 -3.18
C PRO A 20 -4.45 5.67 -3.90
N HIS A 21 -3.16 6.01 -3.76
CA HIS A 21 -2.05 5.28 -4.34
C HIS A 21 -0.95 5.05 -3.31
N VAL A 22 -0.35 3.86 -3.32
CA VAL A 22 0.88 3.58 -2.59
C VAL A 22 2.08 3.84 -3.49
N VAL A 23 3.09 4.57 -3.00
CA VAL A 23 4.30 4.91 -3.76
C VAL A 23 5.43 3.95 -3.41
N LEU A 24 5.80 3.10 -4.35
CA LEU A 24 6.88 2.13 -4.17
C LEU A 24 8.26 2.72 -4.47
N GLU A 25 8.30 3.74 -5.34
CA GLU A 25 9.54 4.44 -5.70
C GLU A 25 9.25 5.89 -6.05
N TRP A 26 10.09 6.79 -5.52
CA TRP A 26 10.10 8.21 -5.86
C TRP A 26 11.14 8.51 -6.92
N LYS A 27 10.78 9.38 -7.88
CA LYS A 27 11.73 9.99 -8.80
C LYS A 27 12.13 11.36 -8.24
N ILE A 28 13.42 11.52 -7.98
CA ILE A 28 14.00 12.77 -7.46
C ILE A 28 14.65 13.52 -8.63
N PHE A 29 14.30 14.79 -8.81
CA PHE A 29 14.86 15.67 -9.82
C PHE A 29 16.05 16.49 -9.28
N GLN A 30 16.83 17.10 -10.18
CA GLN A 30 18.02 17.87 -9.80
C GLN A 30 17.71 19.10 -8.95
N ASP A 31 16.49 19.63 -9.04
CA ASP A 31 16.00 20.74 -8.22
C ASP A 31 15.49 20.31 -6.83
N GLY A 32 15.57 19.01 -6.52
CA GLY A 32 15.10 18.43 -5.27
C GLY A 32 13.59 18.17 -5.23
N SER A 33 12.86 18.44 -6.32
CA SER A 33 11.46 18.04 -6.42
C SER A 33 11.34 16.51 -6.56
N GLU A 34 10.22 15.97 -6.10
CA GLU A 34 9.93 14.54 -6.14
C GLU A 34 8.58 14.28 -6.79
N THR A 35 8.50 13.24 -7.61
CA THR A 35 7.23 12.72 -8.15
C THR A 35 7.18 11.21 -7.99
N PRO A 36 6.00 10.61 -7.76
CA PRO A 36 5.89 9.15 -7.75
C PRO A 36 6.39 8.55 -9.07
N ASN A 37 7.41 7.69 -9.01
CA ASN A 37 7.94 6.98 -10.19
C ASN A 37 7.15 5.69 -10.43
N VAL A 38 6.99 4.93 -9.35
CA VAL A 38 6.21 3.68 -9.33
C VAL A 38 5.16 3.83 -8.24
N ALA A 39 3.90 3.92 -8.65
CA ALA A 39 2.77 3.99 -7.75
C ALA A 39 1.72 2.95 -8.16
N ILE A 40 1.07 2.35 -7.17
CA ILE A 40 0.00 1.37 -7.36
C ILE A 40 -1.27 1.96 -6.78
N ARG A 41 -2.34 2.00 -7.59
CA ARG A 41 -3.66 2.38 -7.12
C ARG A 41 -4.19 1.36 -6.12
N LEU A 42 -4.70 1.86 -5.00
CA LEU A 42 -5.36 1.07 -3.97
C LEU A 42 -6.88 1.12 -4.16
N ASP A 43 -7.58 0.05 -3.80
CA ASP A 43 -9.04 0.09 -3.66
C ASP A 43 -9.37 0.65 -2.25
N PRO A 44 -10.05 1.81 -2.15
CA PRO A 44 -10.31 2.48 -0.87
C PRO A 44 -11.02 1.59 0.16
N LYS A 45 -11.77 0.57 -0.26
CA LYS A 45 -12.52 -0.30 0.66
C LYS A 45 -11.62 -1.16 1.55
N TYR A 46 -10.36 -1.34 1.18
CA TYR A 46 -9.35 -2.08 1.95
C TYR A 46 -8.42 -1.16 2.75
N LEU A 47 -8.65 0.16 2.71
CA LEU A 47 -7.84 1.15 3.39
C LEU A 47 -8.50 1.54 4.72
N HIS A 48 -7.80 1.28 5.83
CA HIS A 48 -8.31 1.47 7.18
C HIS A 48 -7.49 2.52 7.92
N PRO A 49 -8.11 3.61 8.43
CA PRO A 49 -7.36 4.59 9.21
C PRO A 49 -6.86 3.97 10.52
N LEU A 50 -5.58 4.14 10.82
CA LEU A 50 -4.96 3.68 12.06
C LEU A 50 -5.11 4.76 13.14
N LYS A 51 -5.91 4.46 14.16
CA LYS A 51 -6.07 5.37 15.31
C LYS A 51 -4.87 5.24 16.26
N GLY A 52 -4.29 6.38 16.65
CA GLY A 52 -3.30 6.45 17.74
C GLY A 52 -1.84 6.64 17.31
N PHE A 53 -1.57 6.72 16.00
CA PHE A 53 -0.28 7.21 15.50
C PHE A 53 -0.37 8.73 15.21
N PRO A 54 0.72 9.49 15.42
CA PRO A 54 0.73 10.90 15.05
C PRO A 54 0.73 11.04 13.52
N GLY A 55 -0.45 11.28 12.93
CA GLY A 55 -0.61 11.47 11.49
C GLY A 55 -1.89 10.86 10.92
N GLU A 56 -2.00 10.88 9.59
CA GLU A 56 -3.01 10.15 8.83
C GLU A 56 -2.42 8.82 8.32
N ASP A 57 -2.09 7.92 9.24
CA ASP A 57 -1.61 6.59 8.89
C ASP A 57 -2.77 5.68 8.52
N TYR A 58 -2.60 4.87 7.49
CA TYR A 58 -3.58 3.89 7.04
C TYR A 58 -2.97 2.49 6.96
N LEU A 59 -3.76 1.49 7.30
CA LEU A 59 -3.48 0.08 7.04
C LEU A 59 -4.23 -0.34 5.78
N TYR A 60 -3.49 -0.83 4.77
CA TYR A 60 -4.09 -1.50 3.63
C TYR A 60 -4.06 -3.01 3.84
N GLU A 61 -5.23 -3.65 3.90
CA GLU A 61 -5.35 -5.10 4.11
C GLU A 61 -6.25 -5.74 3.05
N GLN A 62 -5.64 -6.45 2.11
CA GLN A 62 -6.36 -7.24 1.12
C GLN A 62 -6.05 -8.72 1.31
N GLN A 63 -7.09 -9.54 1.51
CA GLN A 63 -6.95 -10.98 1.48
C GLN A 63 -6.58 -11.42 0.06
N LEU A 64 -5.34 -11.87 -0.09
CA LEU A 64 -4.90 -12.57 -1.29
C LEU A 64 -5.43 -13.99 -1.21
N TYR A 65 -6.44 -14.31 -2.01
CA TYR A 65 -6.83 -15.69 -2.25
C TYR A 65 -5.71 -16.38 -3.02
N TRP A 66 -5.00 -17.28 -2.36
CA TRP A 66 -4.11 -18.22 -3.04
C TRP A 66 -4.95 -19.39 -3.58
N PRO A 67 -4.89 -19.71 -4.88
CA PRO A 67 -5.75 -20.72 -5.50
C PRO A 67 -5.36 -22.18 -5.18
N ASP A 68 -4.91 -22.50 -3.97
CA ASP A 68 -4.33 -23.80 -3.62
C ASP A 68 -5.11 -24.61 -2.55
N GLU A 69 -6.44 -24.58 -2.55
CA GLU A 69 -7.22 -25.69 -1.97
C GLU A 69 -8.31 -26.16 -2.94
N PRO A 70 -8.20 -27.35 -3.56
CA PRO A 70 -9.34 -27.97 -4.20
C PRO A 70 -10.41 -28.30 -3.13
N PRO A 71 -11.71 -28.22 -3.48
CA PRO A 71 -12.77 -28.62 -2.57
C PRO A 71 -12.59 -30.08 -2.14
N ARG A 72 -12.74 -30.35 -0.83
CA ARG A 72 -12.72 -31.70 -0.26
C ARG A 72 -13.91 -32.53 -0.71
#